data_AF-A0A920Q685-F1
#
_entry.id   AF-A0A920Q685-F1
#
_cell.length_a   1.000
_cell.length_b   1.000
_cell.length_c   1.000
_cell.angle_alpha   90.00
_cell.angle_beta   90.00
_cell.angle_gamma   90.00
#
_symmetry.space_group_name_H-M   'P 1'
#
loop_
_entity.id
_entity.type
_entity.pdbx_description
1 polymer ?
#
loop_
_entity_poly.entity_id
_entity_poly.type
_entity_poly.pdbx_seq_one_letter_code
_entity_poly.pdbx_strand_id
1 'polypeptide(L)'
;MLLAVRKLDVEPGHLLLDFVHVKECPYTYDAIVKGDSRSYSIAAASNVAKVTRDKLWSKLMISIQVTILPSTRVSYQGSLYRLNELGPCPIHRRSFGQWRD
;
A
#
# COMPACT_ATOMS: atom_id res chain seq x y z
N MET A 1 -0.76 -9.84 -1.08
CA MET A 1 -1.98 -10.33 -0.40
C MET A 1 -1.77 -11.71 0.21
N LEU A 2 -1.45 -12.76 -0.57
CA LEU A 2 -1.27 -14.12 -0.02
C LEU A 2 -0.20 -14.23 1.08
N LEU A 3 0.86 -13.43 1.05
CA LEU A 3 1.82 -13.33 2.15
C LEU A 3 1.20 -12.93 3.50
N ALA A 4 0.14 -12.12 3.50
CA ALA A 4 -0.58 -11.73 4.71
C ALA A 4 -1.51 -12.86 5.18
N VAL A 5 -2.17 -13.54 4.24
CA VAL A 5 -3.03 -14.71 4.54
C VAL A 5 -2.23 -15.83 5.21
N ARG A 6 -1.01 -16.11 4.72
CA ARG A 6 -0.10 -17.12 5.30
C ARG A 6 0.38 -16.80 6.72
N LYS A 7 0.14 -15.58 7.22
CA LYS A 7 0.51 -15.16 8.57
C LYS A 7 -0.68 -15.14 9.54
N LEU A 8 -1.86 -15.58 9.11
CA LEU A 8 -2.99 -15.76 10.00
C LEU A 8 -2.74 -16.99 10.88
N ASP A 9 -3.07 -16.88 12.16
CA ASP A 9 -3.00 -18.01 13.10
C ASP A 9 -4.04 -19.09 12.76
N VAL A 10 -5.13 -18.69 12.11
CA VAL A 10 -6.23 -19.55 11.68
C VAL A 10 -6.32 -19.52 10.16
N GLU A 11 -6.39 -20.71 9.55
CA GLU A 11 -6.56 -20.84 8.12
C GLU A 11 -7.97 -20.40 7.69
N PRO A 12 -8.11 -19.49 6.71
CA PRO A 12 -9.42 -19.02 6.27
C PRO A 12 -10.09 -20.03 5.31
N GLY A 13 -11.38 -20.25 5.48
CA GLY A 13 -12.19 -21.02 4.52
C GLY A 13 -12.52 -20.24 3.23
N HIS A 14 -12.60 -18.91 3.31
CA HIS A 14 -12.96 -18.03 2.19
C HIS A 14 -12.35 -16.64 2.37
N LEU A 15 -12.02 -15.95 1.27
CA LEU A 15 -11.44 -14.60 1.28
C LEU A 15 -12.37 -13.56 0.62
N LEU A 16 -12.51 -12.39 1.25
CA LEU A 16 -13.16 -11.23 0.64
C LEU A 16 -12.09 -10.20 0.25
N LEU A 17 -11.98 -9.89 -1.03
CA LEU A 17 -10.93 -9.03 -1.59
C LEU A 17 -11.49 -7.71 -2.09
N ASP A 18 -10.78 -6.60 -1.85
CA ASP A 18 -11.17 -5.29 -2.36
C ASP A 18 -10.75 -5.11 -3.83
N PHE A 19 -11.64 -5.54 -4.73
CA PHE A 19 -11.50 -5.38 -6.18
C PHE A 19 -10.14 -5.84 -6.78
N VAL A 20 -9.60 -6.96 -6.29
CA VAL A 20 -8.36 -7.56 -6.82
C VAL A 20 -8.59 -9.04 -7.12
N HIS A 21 -8.25 -9.46 -8.35
CA HIS A 21 -8.20 -10.86 -8.75
C HIS A 21 -6.81 -11.44 -8.52
N VAL A 22 -6.77 -12.61 -7.89
CA VAL A 22 -5.53 -13.35 -7.60
C VAL A 22 -5.51 -14.60 -8.46
N LYS A 23 -4.58 -14.67 -9.43
CA LYS A 23 -4.50 -15.78 -10.40
C LYS A 23 -4.29 -17.13 -9.74
N GLU A 24 -3.41 -17.21 -8.74
CA GLU A 24 -3.01 -18.44 -8.06
C GLU A 24 -3.40 -18.36 -6.58
N CYS A 25 -4.71 -18.29 -6.31
CA CYS A 25 -5.23 -18.30 -4.95
C CYS A 25 -5.60 -19.72 -4.52
N PRO A 26 -5.01 -20.28 -3.45
CA PRO A 26 -5.38 -21.61 -2.96
C PRO A 26 -6.74 -21.61 -2.21
N TYR A 27 -7.27 -20.43 -1.90
CA TYR A 27 -8.54 -20.24 -1.20
C TYR A 27 -9.65 -19.81 -2.16
N THR A 28 -10.89 -20.19 -1.83
CA THR A 28 -12.06 -19.58 -2.47
C THR A 28 -12.14 -18.09 -2.12
N TYR A 29 -12.54 -17.25 -3.07
CA TYR A 29 -12.60 -15.81 -2.83
C TYR A 29 -13.61 -15.07 -3.70
N ASP A 30 -14.11 -13.96 -3.17
CA ASP A 30 -14.89 -12.96 -3.88
C ASP A 30 -14.11 -11.64 -4.02
N ALA A 31 -14.07 -11.09 -5.24
CA ALA A 31 -13.53 -9.76 -5.51
C ALA A 31 -14.67 -8.73 -5.54
N ILE A 32 -14.73 -7.88 -4.52
CA ILE A 32 -15.84 -6.95 -4.30
C ILE A 32 -15.43 -5.55 -4.76
N VAL A 33 -16.18 -4.98 -5.69
CA VAL A 33 -16.05 -3.57 -6.08
C VAL A 33 -16.39 -2.68 -4.87
N LYS A 34 -15.46 -1.78 -4.50
CA LYS A 34 -15.56 -0.90 -3.32
C LYS A 34 -15.80 -1.71 -2.03
N GLY A 35 -15.02 -2.78 -1.86
CA GLY A 35 -15.21 -3.75 -0.80
C GLY A 35 -15.11 -3.15 0.60
N ASP A 36 -14.27 -2.14 0.77
CA ASP A 36 -14.09 -1.39 2.02
C ASP A 36 -15.39 -0.72 2.52
N SER A 37 -16.22 -0.22 1.62
CA SER A 37 -17.53 0.37 1.94
C SER A 37 -18.66 -0.66 2.12
N ARG A 38 -18.41 -1.93 1.78
CA ARG A 38 -19.45 -2.97 1.70
C ARG A 38 -19.20 -4.15 2.65
N SER A 39 -18.00 -4.28 3.22
CA SER A 39 -17.61 -5.37 4.10
C SER A 39 -16.79 -4.85 5.27
N TYR A 40 -17.23 -5.13 6.50
CA TYR A 40 -16.49 -4.78 7.70
C TYR A 40 -15.11 -5.44 7.76
N SER A 41 -14.98 -6.68 7.27
CA SER A 41 -13.69 -7.38 7.23
C SER A 41 -12.70 -6.68 6.28
N ILE A 42 -13.19 -6.23 5.11
CA ILE A 42 -12.35 -5.47 4.17
C ILE A 42 -12.00 -4.10 4.76
N ALA A 43 -12.97 -3.38 5.35
CA ALA A 43 -12.73 -2.10 6.01
C ALA A 43 -11.67 -2.19 7.12
N ALA A 44 -11.78 -3.22 7.97
CA ALA A 44 -10.83 -3.48 9.04
C ALA A 44 -9.42 -3.76 8.48
N ALA A 45 -9.32 -4.60 7.45
CA ALA A 45 -8.05 -4.87 6.78
C ALA A 45 -7.42 -3.59 6.18
N SER A 46 -8.23 -2.73 5.54
CA SER A 46 -7.81 -1.44 4.98
C SER A 46 -7.27 -0.50 6.05
N ASN A 47 -7.91 -0.43 7.21
CA ASN A 47 -7.43 0.37 8.34
C ASN A 47 -6.08 -0.13 8.88
N VAL A 48 -5.96 -1.44 9.11
CA VAL A 48 -4.70 -2.06 9.57
C VAL A 48 -3.59 -1.81 8.56
N ALA A 49 -3.86 -2.00 7.27
CA ALA A 49 -2.89 -1.78 6.20
C ALA A 49 -2.42 -0.31 6.13
N LYS A 50 -3.36 0.65 6.17
CA LYS A 50 -3.04 2.08 6.09
C LYS A 50 -2.20 2.55 7.27
N VAL A 51 -2.65 2.24 8.50
CA VAL A 51 -1.96 2.65 9.73
C VAL A 51 -0.57 2.04 9.80
N THR A 52 -0.42 0.76 9.43
CA THR A 52 0.88 0.08 9.41
C THR A 52 1.82 0.72 8.39
N ARG A 53 1.33 0.97 7.17
CA ARG A 53 2.11 1.61 6.11
C ARG A 53 2.57 3.01 6.52
N ASP A 54 1.69 3.81 7.11
CA ASP A 54 2.02 5.17 7.54
C ASP A 54 3.08 5.17 8.65
N LYS A 55 2.97 4.25 9.63
CA LYS A 55 3.99 4.06 10.67
C LYS A 55 5.36 3.70 10.07
N LEU A 56 5.39 2.80 9.07
CA LEU A 56 6.63 2.44 8.37
C LEU A 56 7.20 3.61 7.57
N TRP A 57 6.33 4.39 6.92
CA TRP A 57 6.74 5.59 6.18
C TRP A 57 7.40 6.61 7.11
N SER A 58 6.79 6.93 8.25
CA SER A 58 7.37 7.87 9.23
C SER A 58 8.76 7.42 9.71
N LYS A 59 8.94 6.13 9.99
CA LYS A 59 10.25 5.58 10.37
C LYS A 59 11.28 5.70 9.25
N LEU A 60 10.86 5.38 8.02
CA LEU A 60 11.72 5.47 6.85
C LEU A 60 12.17 6.92 6.60
N MET A 61 11.27 7.90 6.72
CA MET A 61 11.59 9.31 6.49
C MET A 61 12.66 9.84 7.43
N ILE A 62 12.63 9.42 8.70
CA ILE A 62 13.68 9.76 9.67
C ILE A 62 15.04 9.19 9.20
N SER A 63 15.05 7.94 8.71
CA SER A 63 16.30 7.29 8.30
C SER A 63 16.92 7.85 7.01
N ILE A 64 16.11 8.33 6.08
CA ILE A 64 16.61 8.82 4.78
C ILE A 64 16.96 10.32 4.78
N GLN A 65 16.91 11.00 5.93
CA GLN A 65 17.10 12.46 6.07
C GLN A 65 16.30 13.30 5.05
N VAL A 66 15.21 12.76 4.52
CA VAL A 66 14.34 13.51 3.61
C VAL A 66 13.41 14.33 4.49
N THR A 67 13.72 15.62 4.62
CA THR A 67 12.88 16.60 5.32
C THR A 67 11.54 16.74 4.58
N ILE A 68 10.56 15.88 4.83
CA ILE A 68 9.19 16.07 4.33
C ILE A 68 8.47 16.96 5.34
N LEU A 69 7.91 18.08 4.85
CA LEU A 69 6.91 18.84 5.62
C LEU A 69 5.75 17.91 6.03
N PRO A 70 5.08 18.18 7.15
CA PRO A 70 4.11 17.27 7.77
C PRO A 70 2.80 17.24 6.98
N SER A 71 2.80 16.58 5.82
CA SER A 71 1.58 16.12 5.20
C SER A 71 1.75 14.63 4.90
N THR A 72 0.90 13.83 5.55
CA THR A 72 0.80 12.36 5.46
C THR A 72 0.42 11.84 4.08
N ARG A 73 0.49 12.71 3.07
CA ARG A 73 0.49 12.45 1.66
C ARG A 73 1.43 13.50 1.12
N VAL A 74 2.57 13.09 0.58
CA VAL A 74 3.26 13.97 -0.36
C VAL A 74 2.18 14.29 -1.41
N SER A 75 1.66 15.52 -1.40
CA SER A 75 0.77 15.95 -2.47
C SER A 75 1.56 15.68 -3.75
N TYR A 76 0.92 15.02 -4.71
CA TYR A 76 1.56 14.61 -5.97
C TYR A 76 2.46 15.73 -6.54
N GLN A 77 2.00 16.98 -6.42
CA GLN A 77 2.72 18.20 -6.77
C GLN A 77 4.03 18.44 -5.99
N GLY A 78 4.03 18.31 -4.65
CA GLY A 78 5.25 18.47 -3.84
C GLY A 78 6.26 17.33 -4.05
N SER A 79 5.78 16.14 -4.40
CA SER A 79 6.63 14.99 -4.74
C SER A 79 7.34 15.23 -6.06
N LEU A 80 6.60 15.65 -7.09
CA LEU A 80 7.12 15.85 -8.43
C LEU A 80 8.18 16.94 -8.49
N TYR A 81 7.98 18.06 -7.79
CA TYR A 81 8.97 19.12 -7.75
C TYR A 81 10.32 18.62 -7.22
N ARG A 82 10.33 17.91 -6.08
CA ARG A 82 11.57 17.34 -5.53
C ARG A 82 12.18 16.25 -6.39
N LEU A 83 11.36 15.50 -7.13
CA LEU A 83 11.85 14.51 -8.07
C LEU A 83 12.59 15.14 -9.24
N ASN A 84 12.10 16.26 -9.75
CA ASN A 84 12.78 16.98 -10.83
C ASN A 84 14.10 17.60 -10.37
N GLU A 85 14.16 18.14 -9.15
CA GLU A 85 15.36 18.81 -8.62
C GLU A 85 16.42 17.82 -8.10
N LEU A 86 16.02 16.76 -7.40
CA LEU A 86 16.93 15.86 -6.66
C LEU A 86 16.99 14.43 -7.23
N GLY A 87 16.11 14.10 -8.18
CA GLY A 87 15.98 12.74 -8.72
C GLY A 87 15.36 11.72 -7.75
N PRO A 88 15.20 10.46 -8.20
CA PRO A 88 14.69 9.37 -7.37
C PRO A 88 15.65 9.01 -6.22
N CYS A 89 15.15 9.00 -4.99
CA CYS A 89 15.81 8.31 -3.87
C CYS A 89 15.61 6.78 -3.92
N PRO A 90 16.40 5.98 -3.16
CA PRO A 90 16.42 4.51 -3.26
C PRO A 90 15.09 3.79 -3.04
N ILE A 91 14.15 4.42 -2.33
CA ILE A 91 12.85 3.82 -1.98
C ILE A 91 11.81 4.02 -3.09
N HIS A 92 12.13 4.78 -4.14
CA HIS A 92 11.26 4.96 -5.28
C HIS A 92 11.17 3.71 -6.14
N ARG A 93 9.95 3.42 -6.60
CA ARG A 93 9.67 2.28 -7.49
C ARG A 93 9.98 2.65 -8.94
N ARG A 94 11.21 2.40 -9.39
CA ARG A 94 11.72 2.76 -10.74
C ARG A 94 10.92 2.21 -11.93
N SER A 95 10.07 1.21 -11.74
CA SER A 95 9.20 0.66 -12.80
C SER A 95 7.93 1.47 -13.05
N PHE A 96 7.60 2.43 -12.18
CA PHE A 96 6.43 3.29 -12.35
C PHE A 96 6.62 4.23 -13.54
N GLY A 97 5.55 4.53 -14.29
CA GLY A 97 5.65 5.26 -15.56
C GLY A 97 6.34 6.62 -15.49
N GLN A 98 6.32 7.27 -14.33
CA GLN A 98 7.01 8.53 -14.05
C GLN A 98 8.55 8.49 -14.13
N TRP A 99 9.15 7.32 -14.39
CA TRP A 99 10.60 7.13 -14.57
C TRP A 99 11.00 6.66 -15.97
N ARG A 100 10.02 6.39 -16.84
CA ARG A 100 10.30 5.95 -18.22
C ARG A 100 10.37 7.19 -19.10
N ASP A 101 11.49 7.34 -19.78
CA ASP A 101 11.70 8.31 -20.86
C ASP A 101 10.59 8.19 -21.93
#